data_AF-A0AAD5LNQ9-F1
#
_entry.id   AF-A0AAD5LNQ9-F1
#
_cell.length_a   1.000
_cell.length_b   1.000
_cell.length_c   1.000
_cell.angle_alpha   90.00
_cell.angle_beta   90.00
_cell.angle_gamma   90.00
#
_symmetry.space_group_name_H-M   'P 1'
#
loop_
_entity.id
_entity.type
_entity.pdbx_description
1 polymer ?
#
loop_
_entity_poly.entity_id
_entity_poly.type
_entity_poly.pdbx_seq_one_letter_code
_entity_poly.pdbx_strand_id
1 'polypeptide(L)'
;MDLEHHIGFGSAYASVFGAEPEYTNYPGHWSGVVDYVWYTPELLTPFAGLKVHPPEVLEAYAKTALPNCQYSSDHVPLCMDFSLKPAALMGNGRY
;
A
#
# COMPACT_ATOMS: atom_id res chain seq x y z
N MET A 1 -5.93 12.29 26.99
CA MET A 1 -6.82 12.55 25.84
C MET A 1 -6.78 11.27 25.06
N ASP A 2 -7.86 10.52 25.09
CA ASP A 2 -7.93 9.22 24.45
C ASP A 2 -8.66 9.42 23.11
N LEU A 3 -7.94 9.12 22.03
CA LEU A 3 -8.45 9.17 20.67
C LEU A 3 -8.82 7.74 20.27
N GLU A 4 -10.10 7.52 20.00
CA GLU A 4 -10.63 6.21 19.64
C GLU A 4 -11.34 6.27 18.29
N HIS A 5 -11.27 5.18 17.53
CA HIS A 5 -12.07 4.96 16.33
C HIS A 5 -12.60 3.53 16.29
N HIS A 6 -13.69 3.31 15.55
CA HIS A 6 -14.34 1.99 15.45
C HIS A 6 -13.98 1.22 14.17
N ILE A 7 -13.10 1.76 13.33
CA ILE A 7 -12.69 1.12 12.09
C ILE A 7 -11.59 0.10 12.41
N GLY A 8 -11.80 -1.17 12.06
CA GLY A 8 -10.71 -2.15 12.02
C GLY A 8 -9.79 -1.80 10.86
N PHE A 9 -8.52 -1.49 11.11
CA PHE A 9 -7.54 -1.21 10.07
C PHE A 9 -6.51 -2.34 10.00
N GLY A 10 -6.31 -2.88 8.79
CA GLY A 10 -5.14 -3.66 8.42
C GLY A 10 -4.39 -2.96 7.29
N SER A 11 -3.06 -3.02 7.28
CA SER A 11 -2.28 -2.58 6.13
C SER A 11 -2.31 -3.67 5.05
N ALA A 12 -2.76 -3.33 3.85
CA ALA A 12 -2.87 -4.28 2.76
C ALA A 12 -1.50 -4.81 2.32
N TYR A 13 -0.47 -3.95 2.28
CA TYR A 13 0.89 -4.36 1.90
C TYR A 13 1.50 -5.30 2.92
N ALA A 14 1.42 -4.97 4.21
CA ALA A 14 1.89 -5.86 5.27
C ALA A 14 1.13 -7.20 5.28
N SER A 15 -0.18 -7.19 5.02
CA SER A 15 -0.97 -8.42 4.95
C SER A 15 -0.59 -9.35 3.78
N VAL A 16 -0.23 -8.81 2.61
CA VAL A 16 0.10 -9.62 1.42
C VAL A 16 1.58 -9.97 1.33
N PHE A 17 2.47 -9.04 1.69
CA PHE A 17 3.91 -9.21 1.54
C PHE A 17 4.64 -9.52 2.87
N GLY A 18 3.93 -9.50 4.00
CA GLY A 18 4.47 -9.75 5.34
C GLY A 18 5.12 -8.54 6.01
N ALA A 19 5.33 -7.44 5.28
CA ALA A 19 5.85 -6.18 5.77
C ALA A 19 5.45 -5.02 4.83
N GLU A 20 5.60 -3.79 5.30
CA GLU A 20 5.57 -2.61 4.44
C GLU A 20 6.75 -2.63 3.44
N PRO A 21 6.63 -1.94 2.29
CA PRO A 21 7.78 -1.76 1.40
C PRO A 21 8.89 -0.95 2.09
N GLU A 22 10.10 -0.98 1.54
CA GLU A 22 11.23 -0.20 2.10
C GLU A 22 11.03 1.32 1.93
N TYR A 23 10.29 1.71 0.89
CA TYR A 23 9.94 3.09 0.61
C TYR A 23 8.63 3.17 -0.17
N THR A 24 7.94 4.30 -0.02
CA THR A 24 6.87 4.74 -0.93
C THR A 24 7.17 6.12 -1.51
N ASN A 25 8.09 6.87 -0.89
CA ASN A 25 8.63 8.16 -1.34
C ASN A 25 10.16 8.09 -1.45
N TYR A 26 10.72 8.61 -2.54
CA TYR A 26 12.17 8.53 -2.86
C TYR A 26 12.76 9.84 -3.47
N PRO A 27 12.76 10.99 -2.77
CA PRO A 27 13.27 12.27 -3.26
C PRO A 27 14.80 12.45 -3.21
N GLY A 28 15.56 11.45 -2.74
CA GLY A 28 17.03 11.42 -2.77
C GLY A 28 17.75 12.00 -1.56
N HIS A 29 17.10 12.86 -0.77
CA HIS A 29 17.63 13.31 0.53
C HIS A 29 17.08 12.48 1.70
N TRP A 30 15.96 11.78 1.49
CA TRP A 30 15.31 10.89 2.43
C TRP A 30 14.51 9.86 1.63
N SER A 31 14.27 8.70 2.20
CA SER A 31 13.40 7.69 1.62
C SER A 31 12.74 6.90 2.74
N GLY A 32 11.47 6.55 2.54
CA GLY A 32 10.71 5.80 3.52
C GLY A 32 9.25 5.66 3.16
N VAL A 33 8.49 5.07 4.08
CA VAL A 33 7.08 4.72 3.90
C VAL A 33 6.19 5.80 4.48
N VAL A 34 5.45 6.49 3.62
CA VAL A 34 4.46 7.51 3.98
C VAL A 34 3.08 7.25 3.38
N ASP A 35 3.00 6.32 2.44
CA ASP A 35 1.76 5.95 1.77
C ASP A 35 1.32 4.56 2.26
N TYR A 36 0.03 4.42 2.50
CA TYR A 36 -0.56 3.18 3.02
C TYR A 36 -1.89 2.91 2.34
N VAL A 37 -2.17 1.64 2.08
CA VAL A 37 -3.51 1.17 1.69
C VAL A 37 -4.10 0.42 2.87
N TRP A 38 -4.91 1.13 3.66
CA TRP A 38 -5.64 0.54 4.77
C TRP A 38 -6.94 -0.12 4.31
N TYR A 39 -7.29 -1.25 4.90
CA TYR A 39 -8.56 -1.94 4.65
C TYR A 39 -9.19 -2.43 5.95
N THR A 40 -10.49 -2.74 5.90
CA THR A 40 -11.21 -3.36 7.01
C THR A 40 -11.18 -4.88 6.89
N PRO A 41 -10.41 -5.59 7.74
CA PRO A 41 -10.20 -7.03 7.59
C PRO A 41 -11.46 -7.86 7.71
N GLU A 42 -12.50 -7.36 8.36
CA GLU A 42 -13.79 -8.04 8.48
C GLU A 42 -14.55 -8.07 7.14
N LEU A 43 -14.29 -7.10 6.25
CA LEU A 43 -15.04 -6.92 5.01
C LEU A 43 -14.24 -7.30 3.76
N LEU A 44 -12.92 -7.11 3.77
CA LEU A 44 -12.06 -7.30 2.62
C LEU A 44 -10.92 -8.28 2.92
N THR A 45 -10.51 -9.02 1.90
CA THR A 45 -9.30 -9.84 1.89
C THR A 45 -8.39 -9.32 0.77
N PRO A 46 -7.25 -8.67 1.07
CA PRO A 46 -6.23 -8.44 0.05
C PRO A 46 -5.59 -9.79 -0.31
N PHE A 47 -5.43 -10.08 -1.59
CA PHE A 47 -4.90 -11.39 -2.03
C PHE A 47 -3.74 -11.29 -3.01
N ALA A 48 -3.56 -10.14 -3.65
CA ALA A 48 -2.42 -9.85 -4.51
C ALA A 48 -2.12 -8.34 -4.49
N GLY A 49 -0.92 -7.97 -4.94
CA GLY A 49 -0.54 -6.58 -5.07
C GLY A 49 0.70 -6.41 -5.96
N LEU A 50 0.92 -5.18 -6.40
CA LEU A 50 2.14 -4.81 -7.10
C LEU A 50 3.26 -4.61 -6.08
N LYS A 51 4.23 -5.52 -6.08
CA LYS A 51 5.40 -5.40 -5.19
C LYS A 51 6.23 -4.18 -5.60
N VAL A 52 6.51 -3.29 -4.65
CA VAL A 52 7.44 -2.18 -4.84
C VAL A 52 8.83 -2.76 -5.08
N HIS A 53 9.51 -2.25 -6.11
CA HIS A 53 10.88 -2.66 -6.40
C HIS A 53 11.80 -2.29 -5.22
N PRO A 54 12.84 -3.09 -4.93
CA PRO A 54 13.80 -2.71 -3.91
C PRO A 54 14.65 -1.52 -4.43
N PRO A 55 15.25 -0.71 -3.54
CA PRO A 55 15.91 0.54 -3.91
C PRO A 55 17.01 0.38 -4.98
N GLU A 56 17.69 -0.77 -5.03
CA GLU A 56 18.78 -1.05 -5.96
C GLU A 56 18.30 -1.04 -7.42
N VAL A 57 17.01 -1.29 -7.67
CA VAL A 57 16.43 -1.19 -9.02
C VAL A 57 16.41 0.27 -9.46
N LEU A 58 16.02 1.21 -8.59
CA LEU A 58 16.04 2.64 -8.93
C LEU A 58 17.48 3.14 -9.12
N GLU A 59 18.41 2.67 -8.28
CA GLU A 59 19.82 3.01 -8.39
C GLU A 59 20.44 2.51 -9.71
N ALA A 60 20.08 1.29 -10.14
CA ALA A 60 20.62 0.68 -11.34
C ALA A 60 20.15 1.37 -12.64
N TYR A 61 18.87 1.76 -12.70
CA TYR A 61 18.25 2.29 -13.93
C TYR A 61 18.32 3.81 -14.04
N ALA A 62 17.93 4.53 -12.99
CA ALA A 62 17.85 5.99 -13.04
C ALA A 62 19.14 6.66 -12.57
N LYS A 63 19.89 6.02 -11.66
CA LYS A 63 21.01 6.63 -10.90
C LYS A 63 20.66 7.96 -10.22
N THR A 64 19.36 8.26 -10.09
CA THR A 64 18.84 9.51 -9.54
C THR A 64 17.65 9.21 -8.66
N ALA A 65 17.33 10.17 -7.79
CA ALA A 65 16.08 10.21 -7.06
C ALA A 65 14.85 10.27 -7.99
N LEU A 66 13.68 10.10 -7.41
CA LEU A 66 12.40 10.38 -8.03
C LEU A 66 11.94 11.83 -7.70
N PRO A 67 11.17 12.51 -8.58
CA PRO A 67 10.85 12.11 -9.95
C PRO A 67 12.08 12.18 -10.86
N ASN A 68 12.01 11.54 -12.03
CA ASN A 68 13.05 11.60 -13.05
C ASN A 68 12.46 11.42 -14.47
N CYS A 69 13.31 11.21 -15.48
CA CYS A 69 12.85 11.09 -16.88
C CYS A 69 11.98 9.85 -17.16
N GLN A 70 11.95 8.87 -16.26
CA GLN A 70 11.13 7.65 -16.36
C GLN A 70 9.91 7.68 -15.45
N TYR A 71 10.00 8.40 -14.32
CA TYR A 71 8.97 8.43 -13.28
C TYR A 71 8.52 9.86 -13.00
N SER A 72 7.22 10.12 -13.14
CA SER A 72 6.64 11.46 -13.04
C SER A 72 6.38 11.96 -11.61
N SER A 73 6.56 11.10 -10.60
CA SER A 73 6.35 11.43 -9.18
C SER A 73 7.54 10.93 -8.35
N ASP A 74 7.78 11.59 -7.22
CA ASP A 74 8.66 11.15 -6.14
C ASP A 74 8.10 9.98 -5.32
N HIS A 75 6.82 9.65 -5.51
CA HIS A 75 6.17 8.48 -4.91
C HIS A 75 6.03 7.32 -5.89
N VAL A 76 6.12 6.09 -5.38
CA VAL A 76 5.81 4.87 -6.13
C VAL A 76 4.36 4.44 -5.88
N PRO A 77 3.66 3.93 -6.90
CA PRO A 77 2.26 3.55 -6.76
C PRO A 77 2.11 2.31 -5.87
N LEU A 78 1.14 2.37 -4.96
CA LEU A 78 0.64 1.20 -4.23
C LEU A 78 -0.59 0.65 -4.95
N CYS A 79 -0.58 -0.63 -5.32
CA CYS A 79 -1.67 -1.27 -6.06
C CYS A 79 -1.97 -2.64 -5.45
N MET A 80 -3.22 -2.86 -5.06
CA MET A 80 -3.66 -4.04 -4.33
C MET A 80 -4.97 -4.58 -4.89
N ASP A 81 -5.07 -5.89 -5.02
CA ASP A 81 -6.29 -6.58 -5.38
C ASP A 81 -7.01 -7.09 -4.12
N PHE A 82 -8.31 -6.80 -4.03
CA PHE A 82 -9.15 -7.18 -2.90
C PHE A 82 -10.32 -8.07 -3.33
N SER A 83 -10.69 -8.98 -2.45
CA SER A 83 -11.95 -9.72 -2.52
C SER A 83 -12.87 -9.30 -1.36
N LEU A 84 -14.16 -9.15 -1.65
CA LEU A 84 -15.18 -8.92 -0.62
C LEU A 84 -15.48 -10.23 0.12
N LYS A 85 -15.47 -10.19 1.45
CA LYS A 85 -15.87 -11.33 2.27
C LYS A 85 -17.38 -11.53 2.21
N PRO A 86 -17.89 -12.78 2.27
CA PRO A 86 -19.33 -13.05 2.26
C PRO A 86 -20.12 -12.32 3.35
N ALA A 87 -19.55 -12.12 4.53
CA ALA A 87 -20.18 -11.36 5.61
C ALA A 87 -20.45 -9.89 5.24
N ALA A 88 -19.61 -9.29 4.39
CA ALA A 88 -19.83 -7.95 3.87
C ALA A 88 -21.03 -7.88 2.90
N LEU A 89 -21.32 -8.99 2.21
CA LEU A 89 -22.45 -9.09 1.29
C LEU A 89 -23.78 -9.37 2.01
N MET A 90 -23.74 -10.04 3.17
CA MET A 90 -24.94 -10.39 3.94
C MET A 90 -25.50 -9.24 4.80
N GLY A 91 -24.75 -8.15 5.02
CA GLY A 91 -25.22 -6.96 5.73
C GLY A 91 -26.22 -6.09 4.96
N ASN A 92 -26.33 -6.27 3.64
CA ASN A 92 -27.20 -5.48 2.74
C ASN A 92 -28.24 -6.33 1.99
N GLY A 93 -28.49 -7.58 2.43
CA GLY A 93 -29.40 -8.54 1.79
C GLY A 93 -30.90 -8.24 1.97
N ARG A 94 -31.33 -6.99 1.71
CA ARG A 94 -32.73 -6.69 1.38
C ARG A 94 -32.90 -6.62 -0.14
N TYR A 95 -32.85 -7.76 -0.82
CA TYR A 95 -33.56 -8.02 -2.09
C TYR A 95 -33.83 -9.52 -2.20
#